data_AF-R7XYQ8-F1
#
_entry.id   AF-R7XYQ8-F1
#
_cell.length_a   1.000
_cell.length_b   1.000
_cell.length_c   1.000
_cell.angle_alpha   90.00
_cell.angle_beta   90.00
_cell.angle_gamma   90.00
#
_symmetry.space_group_name_H-M   'P 1'
#
loop_
_entity.id
_entity.type
_entity.pdbx_description
1 polymer ?
#
loop_
_entity_poly.entity_id
_entity_poly.type
_entity_poly.pdbx_seq_one_letter_code
_entity_poly.pdbx_strand_id
1 'polypeptide(L)'
;MSADKQSDWGRVAEDGTVYVKTPDGERTVGQYPVGTPEEALKFYTDRFDALSFEVHLLEQRIAAGKLSPEEATSTVKMLREQVVEANAVGDLTGLAARLDATAPVIASQREAKRVEKAQRTAESKVEKDKIVAEAEKLAQGNDWRNGANRLRDLLDQWKVLPRLDKTTDDVLWKRFSSARTTYTRRRKAHFAEEHERRDGARVIKERLATEAEALSTSTEWGPTAGRYRDLMRDWKAAGPAPRDIDDELWKRFRGAQDAFFGARDAANAELDKEFAANAEVKEEILLEAEKLVPVTDLDAAKRAFRDLADRWDAAGKVPRDRMKDLEGRMRKVEQTIRSVEDDQWKRSDPEKSARADDIVSKLEAGIAEEQGKLDKAKAAGDDKRVKQLEDSLANKQAFLDMARKAAEDFS
;
A
#
# COMPACT_ATOMS: atom_id res chain seq x y z
N MET A 1 -47.57 -48.58 103.07
CA MET A 1 -46.52 -47.56 102.86
C MET A 1 -45.81 -47.94 101.58
N SER A 2 -46.29 -47.43 100.46
CA SER A 2 -45.71 -47.68 99.14
C SER A 2 -45.11 -46.37 98.68
N ALA A 3 -43.79 -46.36 98.51
CA ALA A 3 -43.01 -45.14 98.34
C ALA A 3 -43.20 -44.56 96.93
N ASP A 4 -43.44 -43.25 96.87
CA ASP A 4 -43.22 -42.43 95.66
C ASP A 4 -41.85 -42.79 95.05
N LYS A 5 -41.85 -43.27 93.80
CA LYS A 5 -40.60 -43.57 93.09
C LYS A 5 -40.20 -42.35 92.28
N GLN A 6 -39.06 -41.79 92.65
CA GLN A 6 -38.57 -40.51 92.15
C GLN A 6 -37.31 -40.73 91.32
N SER A 7 -37.24 -40.13 90.13
CA SER A 7 -36.01 -39.93 89.38
C SER A 7 -35.50 -38.50 89.60
N ASP A 8 -34.29 -38.23 89.13
CA ASP A 8 -33.68 -36.88 89.19
C ASP A 8 -34.55 -35.83 88.50
N TRP A 9 -35.32 -36.23 87.48
CA TRP A 9 -36.09 -35.34 86.60
C TRP A 9 -37.61 -35.53 86.65
N GLY A 10 -38.13 -36.51 87.40
CA GLY A 10 -39.56 -36.75 87.48
C GLY A 10 -39.98 -37.72 88.57
N ARG A 11 -41.28 -37.88 88.76
CA ARG A 11 -41.87 -38.87 89.68
C ARG A 11 -43.19 -39.39 89.15
N VAL A 12 -43.62 -40.53 89.68
CA VAL A 12 -44.93 -41.13 89.37
C VAL A 12 -45.72 -41.22 90.66
N ALA A 13 -46.90 -40.61 90.69
CA ALA A 13 -47.82 -40.70 91.81
C ALA A 13 -48.53 -42.07 91.85
N GLU A 14 -49.16 -42.38 92.98
CA GLU A 14 -49.83 -43.68 93.21
C GLU A 14 -50.98 -43.97 92.22
N ASP A 15 -51.59 -42.94 91.63
CA ASP A 15 -52.64 -43.03 90.62
C ASP A 15 -52.10 -43.25 89.19
N GLY A 16 -50.79 -43.40 89.04
CA GLY A 16 -50.10 -43.55 87.75
C GLY A 16 -49.84 -42.22 87.03
N THR A 17 -50.10 -41.07 87.65
CA THR A 17 -49.81 -39.75 87.08
C THR A 17 -48.31 -39.46 87.12
N VAL A 18 -47.72 -39.13 85.96
CA VAL A 18 -46.30 -38.84 85.81
C VAL A 18 -46.06 -37.33 85.80
N TYR A 19 -45.09 -36.89 86.59
CA TYR A 19 -44.67 -35.50 86.72
C TYR A 19 -43.22 -35.34 86.26
N VAL A 20 -42.92 -34.25 85.57
CA VAL A 20 -41.55 -33.78 85.29
C VAL A 20 -41.22 -32.60 86.20
N LYS A 21 -39.99 -32.58 86.71
CA LYS A 21 -39.46 -31.45 87.48
C LYS A 21 -38.94 -30.38 86.53
N THR A 22 -39.45 -29.17 86.65
CA THR A 22 -38.96 -27.99 85.94
C THR A 22 -38.50 -26.93 86.95
N PRO A 23 -37.77 -25.88 86.53
CA PRO A 23 -37.40 -24.77 87.42
C PRO A 23 -38.59 -24.06 88.07
N ASP A 24 -39.77 -24.10 87.42
CA ASP A 24 -41.00 -23.45 87.89
C ASP A 24 -41.89 -24.37 88.76
N GLY A 25 -41.46 -25.62 89.01
CA GLY A 25 -42.17 -26.61 89.82
C GLY A 25 -42.38 -27.95 89.09
N GLU A 26 -43.34 -28.74 89.57
CA GLU A 26 -43.70 -30.00 88.93
C GLU A 26 -44.80 -29.79 87.88
N ARG A 27 -44.59 -30.34 86.68
CA ARG A 27 -45.57 -30.33 85.58
C ARG A 27 -46.05 -31.75 85.28
N THR A 28 -47.35 -31.95 85.20
CA THR A 28 -47.93 -33.23 84.76
C THR A 28 -47.63 -33.47 83.28
N VAL A 29 -47.04 -34.61 82.94
CA VAL A 29 -46.76 -35.01 81.53
C VAL A 29 -47.73 -36.07 81.00
N GLY A 30 -48.54 -36.66 81.88
CA GLY A 30 -49.62 -37.57 81.53
C GLY A 30 -49.82 -38.65 82.58
N GLN A 31 -50.65 -39.64 82.27
CA GLN A 31 -50.99 -40.74 83.17
C GLN A 31 -50.69 -42.08 82.47
N TYR A 32 -50.13 -43.03 83.21
CA TYR A 32 -49.83 -44.37 82.74
C TYR A 32 -50.64 -45.41 83.55
N PRO A 33 -51.87 -45.71 83.13
CA PRO A 33 -52.84 -46.47 83.95
C PRO A 33 -52.57 -47.98 83.99
N VAL A 34 -51.69 -48.52 83.14
CA VAL A 34 -51.40 -49.96 83.03
C VAL A 34 -49.90 -50.20 83.02
N GLY A 35 -49.36 -50.70 84.13
CA GLY A 35 -47.94 -51.05 84.28
C GLY A 35 -47.36 -50.60 85.62
N THR A 36 -46.05 -50.75 85.77
CA THR A 36 -45.32 -50.30 86.95
C THR A 36 -44.88 -48.84 86.84
N PRO A 37 -44.66 -48.12 87.96
CA PRO A 37 -44.09 -46.77 87.95
C PRO A 37 -42.76 -46.65 87.20
N GLU A 38 -41.94 -47.71 87.17
CA GLU A 38 -40.68 -47.74 86.44
C GLU A 38 -40.89 -47.78 84.92
N GLU A 39 -41.86 -48.57 84.45
CA GLU A 39 -42.24 -48.62 83.04
C GLU A 39 -42.83 -47.29 82.57
N ALA A 40 -43.64 -46.65 83.41
CA ALA A 40 -44.17 -45.31 83.16
C ALA A 40 -43.04 -44.27 83.01
N LEU A 41 -42.10 -44.21 83.97
CA LEU A 41 -40.94 -43.32 83.87
C LEU A 41 -40.13 -43.60 82.62
N LYS A 42 -39.82 -44.87 82.33
CA LYS A 42 -39.05 -45.25 81.15
C LYS A 42 -39.72 -44.76 79.87
N PHE A 43 -41.03 -44.95 79.70
CA PHE A 43 -41.76 -44.48 78.53
C PHE A 43 -41.62 -42.96 78.28
N TYR A 44 -41.74 -42.15 79.35
CA TYR A 44 -41.58 -40.71 79.24
C TYR A 44 -40.11 -40.25 79.13
N THR A 45 -39.16 -41.07 79.60
CA THR A 45 -37.72 -40.81 79.45
C THR A 45 -37.24 -41.16 78.03
N ASP A 46 -37.72 -42.26 77.44
CA ASP A 46 -37.44 -42.63 76.05
C ASP A 46 -37.91 -41.53 75.07
N ARG A 47 -39.03 -40.85 75.38
CA ARG A 47 -39.51 -39.67 74.64
C ARG A 47 -38.56 -38.48 74.76
N PHE A 48 -37.97 -38.28 75.94
CA PHE A 48 -36.94 -37.26 76.13
C PHE A 48 -35.69 -37.59 75.32
N ASP A 49 -35.25 -38.84 75.32
CA ASP A 49 -34.07 -39.28 74.57
C ASP A 49 -34.26 -39.10 73.05
N ALA A 50 -35.46 -39.36 72.53
CA ALA A 50 -35.79 -39.08 71.14
C ALA A 50 -35.67 -37.58 70.80
N LEU A 51 -36.22 -36.70 71.64
CA LEU A 51 -36.08 -35.24 71.47
C LEU A 51 -34.63 -34.78 71.58
N SER A 52 -33.88 -35.34 72.52
CA SER A 52 -32.44 -35.06 72.70
C SER A 52 -31.63 -35.44 71.45
N PHE A 53 -31.95 -36.58 70.84
CA PHE A 53 -31.36 -37.02 69.58
C PHE A 53 -31.70 -36.07 68.42
N GLU A 54 -32.95 -35.64 68.30
CA GLU A 54 -33.37 -34.67 67.27
C GLU A 54 -32.67 -33.32 67.43
N VAL A 55 -32.57 -32.81 68.67
CA VAL A 55 -31.81 -31.59 69.00
C VAL A 55 -30.35 -31.75 68.60
N HIS A 56 -29.72 -32.87 68.97
CA HIS A 56 -28.34 -33.15 68.62
C HIS A 56 -28.11 -33.21 67.10
N LEU A 57 -29.02 -33.87 66.37
CA LEU A 57 -28.94 -33.96 64.91
C LEU A 57 -29.08 -32.57 64.27
N LEU A 58 -29.99 -31.74 64.78
CA LEU A 58 -30.17 -30.37 64.29
C LEU A 58 -28.93 -29.51 64.55
N GLU A 59 -28.36 -29.57 65.75
CA GLU A 59 -27.09 -28.89 66.08
C GLU A 59 -25.98 -29.30 65.11
N GLN A 60 -25.79 -30.59 64.86
CA GLN A 60 -24.78 -31.08 63.92
C GLN A 60 -25.02 -30.55 62.50
N ARG A 61 -26.28 -30.54 62.03
CA ARG A 61 -26.63 -30.01 60.70
C ARG A 61 -26.38 -28.51 60.58
N ILE A 62 -26.68 -27.75 61.62
CA ILE A 62 -26.40 -26.31 61.69
C ILE A 62 -24.89 -26.08 61.71
N ALA A 63 -24.15 -26.76 62.59
CA ALA A 63 -22.69 -26.64 62.68
C ALA A 63 -22.00 -27.01 61.36
N ALA A 64 -22.48 -28.05 60.67
CA ALA A 64 -21.96 -28.46 59.36
C ALA A 64 -22.45 -27.59 58.19
N GLY A 65 -23.26 -26.55 58.43
CA GLY A 65 -23.76 -25.63 57.39
C GLY A 65 -24.67 -26.31 56.35
N LYS A 66 -25.32 -27.43 56.70
CA LYS A 66 -26.20 -28.20 55.80
C LYS A 66 -27.59 -27.61 55.64
N LEU A 67 -27.90 -26.55 56.39
CA LEU A 67 -29.15 -25.79 56.34
C LEU A 67 -28.82 -24.33 56.00
N SER A 68 -29.71 -23.66 55.27
CA SER A 68 -29.63 -22.19 55.20
C SER A 68 -29.92 -21.57 56.58
N PRO A 69 -29.39 -20.38 56.88
CA PRO A 69 -29.67 -19.72 58.17
C PRO A 69 -31.17 -19.55 58.45
N GLU A 70 -31.98 -19.35 57.41
CA GLU A 70 -33.42 -19.15 57.46
C GLU A 70 -34.16 -20.46 57.76
N GLU A 71 -33.79 -21.56 57.09
CA GLU A 71 -34.30 -22.90 57.40
C GLU A 71 -33.89 -23.35 58.80
N ALA A 72 -32.64 -23.10 59.19
CA ALA A 72 -32.12 -23.38 60.52
C ALA A 72 -32.92 -22.62 61.60
N THR A 73 -33.14 -21.32 61.41
CA THR A 73 -33.93 -20.48 62.33
C THR A 73 -35.35 -21.04 62.51
N SER A 74 -36.02 -21.39 61.40
CA SER A 74 -37.38 -21.95 61.45
C SER A 74 -37.42 -23.32 62.14
N THR A 75 -36.43 -24.18 61.86
CA THR A 75 -36.38 -25.54 62.41
C THR A 75 -36.09 -25.52 63.91
N VAL A 76 -35.16 -24.66 64.34
CA VAL A 76 -34.87 -24.43 65.77
C VAL A 76 -36.11 -23.94 66.49
N LYS A 77 -36.85 -22.99 65.91
CA LYS A 77 -38.10 -22.50 66.51
C LYS A 77 -39.12 -23.61 66.73
N MET A 78 -39.40 -24.42 65.69
CA MET A 78 -40.36 -25.52 65.79
C MET A 78 -39.93 -26.58 66.81
N LEU A 79 -38.66 -26.99 66.78
CA LEU A 79 -38.15 -28.00 67.71
C LEU A 79 -38.12 -27.47 69.14
N ARG A 80 -37.89 -26.17 69.34
CA ARG A 80 -37.98 -25.51 70.65
C ARG A 80 -39.40 -25.53 71.21
N GLU A 81 -40.39 -25.22 70.37
CA GLU A 81 -41.81 -25.32 70.76
C GLU A 81 -42.16 -26.77 71.14
N GLN A 82 -41.71 -27.76 70.36
CA GLN A 82 -41.88 -29.18 70.67
C GLN A 82 -41.22 -29.59 71.99
N VAL A 83 -39.99 -29.13 72.28
CA VAL A 83 -39.29 -29.41 73.54
C VAL A 83 -40.01 -28.79 74.74
N VAL A 84 -40.53 -27.56 74.61
CA VAL A 84 -41.25 -26.88 75.69
C VAL A 84 -42.58 -27.57 75.99
N GLU A 85 -43.33 -27.96 74.96
CA GLU A 85 -44.64 -28.62 75.10
C GLU A 85 -44.54 -30.14 75.31
N ALA A 86 -43.32 -30.71 75.28
CA ALA A 86 -43.10 -32.14 75.32
C ALA A 86 -43.65 -32.79 76.60
N ASN A 87 -44.50 -33.80 76.42
CA ASN A 87 -44.87 -34.74 77.47
C ASN A 87 -43.76 -35.80 77.61
N ALA A 88 -42.67 -35.43 78.28
CA ALA A 88 -41.48 -36.23 78.50
C ALA A 88 -40.83 -35.91 79.87
N VAL A 89 -40.06 -36.85 80.42
CA VAL A 89 -39.36 -36.72 81.70
C VAL A 89 -37.85 -36.66 81.44
N GLY A 90 -37.23 -35.51 81.71
CA GLY A 90 -35.80 -35.26 81.49
C GLY A 90 -35.48 -33.77 81.55
N ASP A 91 -34.24 -33.39 81.23
CA ASP A 91 -33.77 -32.00 81.23
C ASP A 91 -34.27 -31.21 80.00
N LEU A 92 -35.57 -30.94 79.94
CA LEU A 92 -36.20 -30.17 78.85
C LEU A 92 -35.68 -28.72 78.81
N THR A 93 -35.33 -28.16 79.96
CA THR A 93 -34.72 -26.82 80.06
C THR A 93 -33.33 -26.80 79.42
N GLY A 94 -32.51 -27.84 79.64
CA GLY A 94 -31.21 -28.01 78.99
C GLY A 94 -31.32 -28.20 77.48
N LEU A 95 -32.30 -28.96 76.99
CA LEU A 95 -32.55 -29.08 75.53
C LEU A 95 -32.97 -27.73 74.91
N ALA A 96 -33.83 -26.97 75.58
CA ALA A 96 -34.22 -25.63 75.12
C ALA A 96 -33.01 -24.67 75.12
N ALA A 97 -32.18 -24.70 76.16
CA ALA A 97 -30.96 -23.89 76.23
C ALA A 97 -29.95 -24.24 75.12
N ARG A 98 -29.82 -25.52 74.79
CA ARG A 98 -29.01 -26.01 73.66
C ARG A 98 -29.49 -25.46 72.31
N LEU A 99 -30.80 -25.50 72.08
CA LEU A 99 -31.41 -24.90 70.89
C LEU A 99 -31.19 -23.38 70.83
N ASP A 100 -31.38 -22.68 71.95
CA ASP A 100 -31.13 -21.24 72.06
C ASP A 100 -29.64 -20.89 71.79
N ALA A 101 -28.72 -21.76 72.20
CA ALA A 101 -27.28 -21.62 71.93
C ALA A 101 -26.91 -21.76 70.44
N THR A 102 -27.80 -22.26 69.58
CA THR A 102 -27.55 -22.30 68.12
C THR A 102 -27.75 -20.94 67.44
N ALA A 103 -28.49 -20.01 68.07
CA ALA A 103 -28.76 -18.69 67.51
C ALA A 103 -27.51 -17.88 67.11
N PRO A 104 -26.45 -17.75 67.94
CA PRO A 104 -25.22 -17.06 67.54
C PRO A 104 -24.49 -17.74 66.37
N VAL A 105 -24.55 -19.08 66.27
CA VAL A 105 -23.97 -19.82 65.14
C VAL A 105 -24.70 -19.48 63.84
N ILE A 106 -26.04 -19.50 63.86
CA ILE A 106 -26.88 -19.14 62.71
C ILE A 106 -26.64 -17.67 62.30
N ALA A 107 -26.52 -16.75 63.26
CA ALA A 107 -26.24 -15.35 63.01
C ALA A 107 -24.87 -15.14 62.33
N SER A 108 -23.83 -15.83 62.80
CA SER A 108 -22.50 -15.82 62.18
C SER A 108 -22.53 -16.34 60.74
N GLN A 109 -23.24 -17.45 60.49
CA GLN A 109 -23.41 -18.01 59.15
C GLN A 109 -24.18 -17.08 58.21
N ARG A 110 -25.19 -16.36 58.72
CA ARG A 110 -25.94 -15.36 57.94
C ARG A 110 -25.04 -14.21 57.53
N GLU A 111 -24.24 -13.67 58.45
CA GLU A 111 -23.31 -12.59 58.14
C GLU A 111 -22.22 -13.06 57.16
N ALA A 112 -21.66 -14.26 57.34
CA ALA A 112 -20.71 -14.84 56.40
C ALA A 112 -21.28 -14.95 54.97
N LYS A 113 -22.50 -15.47 54.81
CA LYS A 113 -23.18 -15.53 53.50
C LYS A 113 -23.47 -14.14 52.92
N ARG A 114 -23.81 -13.17 53.77
CA ARG A 114 -24.05 -11.79 53.35
C ARG A 114 -22.77 -11.15 52.81
N VAL A 115 -21.65 -11.32 53.52
CA VAL A 115 -20.33 -10.84 53.10
C VAL A 115 -19.88 -11.51 51.81
N GLU A 116 -20.01 -12.84 51.69
CA GLU A 116 -19.67 -13.58 50.47
C GLU A 116 -20.50 -13.09 49.26
N LYS A 117 -21.81 -12.94 49.43
CA LYS A 117 -22.70 -12.42 48.38
C LYS A 117 -22.33 -10.99 47.99
N ALA A 118 -22.03 -10.13 48.96
CA ALA A 118 -21.61 -8.75 48.71
C ALA A 118 -20.29 -8.72 47.94
N GLN A 119 -19.31 -9.55 48.33
CA GLN A 119 -18.02 -9.67 47.64
C GLN A 119 -18.21 -10.16 46.21
N ARG A 120 -18.96 -11.25 45.99
CA ARG A 120 -19.25 -11.78 44.64
C ARG A 120 -19.96 -10.77 43.75
N THR A 121 -20.83 -9.94 44.33
CA THR A 121 -21.51 -8.86 43.61
C THR A 121 -20.55 -7.73 43.26
N ALA A 122 -19.66 -7.34 44.18
CA ALA A 122 -18.63 -6.33 43.94
C ALA A 122 -17.65 -6.76 42.86
N GLU A 123 -17.16 -8.02 42.91
CA GLU A 123 -16.29 -8.60 41.89
C GLU A 123 -16.98 -8.65 40.52
N SER A 124 -18.23 -9.11 40.45
CA SER A 124 -19.01 -9.11 39.20
C SER A 124 -19.17 -7.70 38.63
N LYS A 125 -19.38 -6.70 39.47
CA LYS A 125 -19.45 -5.30 39.04
C LYS A 125 -18.13 -4.82 38.43
N VAL A 126 -17.01 -5.10 39.10
CA VAL A 126 -15.67 -4.74 38.61
C VAL A 126 -15.38 -5.38 37.25
N GLU A 127 -15.68 -6.68 37.09
CA GLU A 127 -15.47 -7.37 35.80
C GLU A 127 -16.40 -6.85 34.70
N LYS A 128 -17.67 -6.56 35.02
CA LYS A 128 -18.59 -5.91 34.07
C LYS A 128 -18.13 -4.51 33.66
N ASP A 129 -17.61 -3.73 34.60
CA ASP A 129 -17.02 -2.41 34.31
C ASP A 129 -15.80 -2.52 33.38
N LYS A 130 -14.91 -3.52 33.59
CA LYS A 130 -13.78 -3.79 32.70
C LYS A 130 -14.25 -4.16 31.28
N ILE A 131 -15.25 -5.04 31.17
CA ILE A 131 -15.85 -5.43 29.89
C ILE A 131 -16.38 -4.20 29.14
N VAL A 132 -17.11 -3.32 29.84
CA VAL A 132 -17.67 -2.10 29.27
C VAL A 132 -16.56 -1.16 28.81
N ALA A 133 -15.56 -0.91 29.65
CA ALA A 133 -14.44 -0.02 29.32
C ALA A 133 -13.64 -0.52 28.11
N GLU A 134 -13.41 -1.83 28.01
CA GLU A 134 -12.75 -2.41 26.84
C GLU A 134 -13.61 -2.27 25.58
N ALA A 135 -14.92 -2.54 25.66
CA ALA A 135 -15.84 -2.34 24.55
C ALA A 135 -15.87 -0.88 24.07
N GLU A 136 -15.86 0.09 25.00
CA GLU A 136 -15.79 1.52 24.70
C GLU A 136 -14.48 1.88 23.99
N LYS A 137 -13.34 1.32 24.41
CA LYS A 137 -12.05 1.49 23.72
C LYS A 137 -12.08 0.89 22.31
N LEU A 138 -12.62 -0.31 22.14
CA LEU A 138 -12.77 -0.95 20.83
C LEU A 138 -13.68 -0.13 19.92
N ALA A 139 -14.73 0.48 20.46
CA ALA A 139 -15.63 1.34 19.70
C ALA A 139 -14.97 2.61 19.14
N GLN A 140 -13.88 3.07 19.76
CA GLN A 140 -13.06 4.18 19.28
C GLN A 140 -11.95 3.74 18.32
N GLY A 141 -11.47 2.50 18.43
CA GLY A 141 -10.43 1.94 17.57
C GLY A 141 -10.87 1.68 16.12
N ASN A 142 -9.87 1.36 15.28
CA ASN A 142 -10.02 1.05 13.86
C ASN A 142 -9.60 -0.39 13.52
N ASP A 143 -9.41 -1.26 14.51
CA ASP A 143 -9.19 -2.69 14.26
C ASP A 143 -10.52 -3.35 13.87
N TRP A 144 -10.85 -3.31 12.59
CA TRP A 144 -12.11 -3.80 12.04
C TRP A 144 -12.23 -5.32 11.96
N ARG A 145 -11.11 -6.04 12.06
CA ARG A 145 -11.07 -7.51 11.94
C ARG A 145 -11.10 -8.16 13.31
N ASN A 146 -10.18 -7.80 14.21
CA ASN A 146 -10.12 -8.42 15.53
C ASN A 146 -11.11 -7.78 16.50
N GLY A 147 -11.43 -6.49 16.36
CA GLY A 147 -12.37 -5.82 17.27
C GLY A 147 -13.77 -6.43 17.28
N ALA A 148 -14.24 -6.93 16.13
CA ALA A 148 -15.53 -7.61 16.01
C ALA A 148 -15.56 -8.95 16.77
N ASN A 149 -14.46 -9.72 16.68
CA ASN A 149 -14.31 -10.98 17.42
C ASN A 149 -14.20 -10.70 18.92
N ARG A 150 -13.38 -9.73 19.31
CA ARG A 150 -13.21 -9.36 20.71
C ARG A 150 -14.51 -8.87 21.36
N LEU A 151 -15.33 -8.08 20.67
CA LEU A 151 -16.65 -7.67 21.16
C LEU A 151 -17.61 -8.85 21.35
N ARG A 152 -17.48 -9.92 20.56
CA ARG A 152 -18.25 -11.16 20.75
C ARG A 152 -17.77 -11.88 22.02
N ASP A 153 -16.46 -12.02 22.20
CA ASP A 153 -15.88 -12.66 23.39
C ASP A 153 -16.27 -11.93 24.69
N LEU A 154 -16.25 -10.59 24.65
CA LEU A 154 -16.68 -9.75 25.77
C LEU A 154 -18.16 -9.96 26.14
N LEU A 155 -19.03 -10.15 25.13
CA LEU A 155 -20.44 -10.48 25.38
C LEU A 155 -20.59 -11.87 26.02
N ASP A 156 -19.76 -12.84 25.63
CA ASP A 156 -19.82 -14.17 26.22
C ASP A 156 -19.27 -14.19 27.66
N GLN A 157 -18.21 -13.42 27.93
CA GLN A 157 -17.73 -13.16 29.30
C GLN A 157 -18.81 -12.47 30.16
N TRP A 158 -19.54 -11.50 29.61
CA TRP A 158 -20.62 -10.83 30.32
C TRP A 158 -21.73 -11.80 30.77
N LYS A 159 -22.12 -12.74 29.92
CA LYS A 159 -23.24 -13.67 30.18
C LYS A 159 -22.97 -14.64 31.34
N VAL A 160 -21.71 -15.00 31.58
CA VAL A 160 -21.33 -15.94 32.64
C VAL A 160 -21.17 -15.26 34.01
N LEU A 161 -21.08 -13.93 34.05
CA LEU A 161 -20.95 -13.17 35.29
C LEU A 161 -22.28 -13.13 36.07
N PRO A 162 -22.23 -13.17 37.41
CA PRO A 162 -23.42 -13.01 38.25
C PRO A 162 -24.21 -11.74 37.91
N ARG A 163 -25.54 -11.83 37.91
CA ARG A 163 -26.41 -10.66 37.72
C ARG A 163 -26.31 -9.71 38.91
N LEU A 164 -26.22 -8.42 38.61
CA LEU A 164 -26.24 -7.36 39.63
C LEU A 164 -27.70 -6.99 39.94
N ASP A 165 -27.89 -5.97 40.78
CA ASP A 165 -29.19 -5.31 40.86
C ASP A 165 -29.56 -4.71 39.49
N LYS A 166 -30.87 -4.64 39.22
CA LYS A 166 -31.41 -4.23 37.93
C LYS A 166 -30.87 -2.87 37.47
N THR A 167 -30.81 -1.90 38.38
CA THR A 167 -30.41 -0.52 38.05
C THR A 167 -28.95 -0.47 37.59
N THR A 168 -28.04 -1.10 38.33
CA THR A 168 -26.61 -1.13 37.96
C THR A 168 -26.38 -1.93 36.68
N ASP A 169 -27.04 -3.09 36.53
CA ASP A 169 -26.90 -3.95 35.35
C ASP A 169 -27.39 -3.24 34.08
N ASP A 170 -28.54 -2.56 34.14
CA ASP A 170 -29.12 -1.81 33.01
C ASP A 170 -28.20 -0.67 32.54
N VAL A 171 -27.58 0.06 33.48
CA VAL A 171 -26.63 1.16 33.16
C VAL A 171 -25.41 0.62 32.43
N LEU A 172 -24.78 -0.43 32.97
CA LEU A 172 -23.59 -1.04 32.37
C LEU A 172 -23.91 -1.69 31.02
N TRP A 173 -25.04 -2.38 30.92
CA TRP A 173 -25.51 -2.98 29.67
C TRP A 173 -25.79 -1.94 28.58
N LYS A 174 -26.40 -0.80 28.93
CA LYS A 174 -26.63 0.30 28.00
C LYS A 174 -25.31 0.85 27.44
N ARG A 175 -24.29 1.00 28.28
CA ARG A 175 -22.94 1.42 27.84
C ARG A 175 -22.31 0.40 26.90
N PHE A 176 -22.30 -0.88 27.28
CA PHE A 176 -21.75 -1.96 26.46
C PHE A 176 -22.44 -2.06 25.09
N SER A 177 -23.78 -2.09 25.07
CA SER A 177 -24.57 -2.18 23.83
C SER A 177 -24.41 -0.96 22.93
N SER A 178 -24.29 0.25 23.51
CA SER A 178 -23.98 1.47 22.77
C SER A 178 -22.60 1.43 22.12
N ALA A 179 -21.57 0.97 22.85
CA ALA A 179 -20.22 0.81 22.32
C ALA A 179 -20.19 -0.18 21.15
N ARG A 180 -20.83 -1.35 21.30
CA ARG A 180 -20.95 -2.36 20.23
C ARG A 180 -21.68 -1.83 19.00
N THR A 181 -22.77 -1.08 19.20
CA THR A 181 -23.55 -0.48 18.11
C THR A 181 -22.72 0.56 17.36
N THR A 182 -22.00 1.42 18.10
CA THR A 182 -21.10 2.43 17.53
C THR A 182 -19.99 1.80 16.70
N TYR A 183 -19.31 0.78 17.24
CA TYR A 183 -18.29 0.04 16.50
C TYR A 183 -18.85 -0.58 15.22
N THR A 184 -19.99 -1.27 15.30
CA THR A 184 -20.60 -1.96 14.15
C THR A 184 -21.00 -0.98 13.06
N ARG A 185 -21.57 0.17 13.43
CA ARG A 185 -21.91 1.26 12.50
C ARG A 185 -20.67 1.80 11.80
N ARG A 186 -19.62 2.13 12.55
CA ARG A 186 -18.36 2.65 12.00
C ARG A 186 -17.68 1.64 11.08
N ARG A 187 -17.62 0.37 11.49
CA ARG A 187 -17.08 -0.72 10.68
C ARG A 187 -17.83 -0.84 9.35
N LYS A 188 -19.18 -0.80 9.39
CA LYS A 188 -20.00 -0.84 8.18
C LYS A 188 -19.71 0.35 7.26
N ALA A 189 -19.65 1.56 7.81
CA ALA A 189 -19.33 2.77 7.06
C ALA A 189 -17.94 2.69 6.40
N HIS A 190 -16.91 2.27 7.14
CA HIS A 190 -15.55 2.13 6.63
C HIS A 190 -15.47 1.15 5.45
N PHE A 191 -16.09 -0.04 5.57
CA PHE A 191 -16.06 -1.00 4.47
C PHE A 191 -16.94 -0.58 3.28
N ALA A 192 -18.00 0.21 3.52
CA ALA A 192 -18.80 0.80 2.44
C ALA A 192 -17.98 1.86 1.68
N GLU A 193 -17.31 2.76 2.38
CA GLU A 193 -16.43 3.78 1.78
C GLU A 193 -15.27 3.14 1.00
N GLU A 194 -14.62 2.12 1.57
CA GLU A 194 -13.57 1.36 0.88
C GLU A 194 -14.10 0.66 -0.38
N HIS A 195 -15.33 0.15 -0.35
CA HIS A 195 -15.98 -0.47 -1.49
C HIS A 195 -16.29 0.57 -2.58
N GLU A 196 -16.90 1.70 -2.21
CA GLU A 196 -17.20 2.80 -3.13
C GLU A 196 -15.93 3.37 -3.78
N ARG A 197 -14.85 3.52 -3.00
CA ARG A 197 -13.55 3.96 -3.51
C ARG A 197 -12.97 2.99 -4.55
N ARG A 198 -13.05 1.69 -4.29
CA ARG A 198 -12.60 0.64 -5.22
C ARG A 198 -13.48 0.57 -6.47
N ASP A 199 -14.79 0.74 -6.32
CA ASP A 199 -15.72 0.79 -7.46
C ASP A 199 -15.49 2.03 -8.32
N GLY A 200 -15.22 3.18 -7.71
CA GLY A 200 -14.82 4.39 -8.43
C GLY A 200 -13.53 4.16 -9.24
N ALA A 201 -12.52 3.52 -8.62
CA ALA A 201 -11.29 3.14 -9.31
C ALA A 201 -11.55 2.16 -10.47
N ARG A 202 -12.45 1.19 -10.28
CA ARG A 202 -12.88 0.24 -11.33
C ARG A 202 -13.42 0.98 -12.56
N VAL A 203 -14.36 1.90 -12.37
CA VAL A 203 -14.99 2.66 -13.47
C VAL A 203 -13.95 3.50 -14.23
N ILE A 204 -13.03 4.14 -13.50
CA ILE A 204 -11.94 4.92 -14.13
C ILE A 204 -11.04 3.99 -14.95
N LYS A 205 -10.58 2.88 -14.37
CA LYS A 205 -9.70 1.92 -15.05
C LYS A 205 -10.37 1.25 -16.26
N GLU A 206 -11.65 0.96 -16.19
CA GLU A 206 -12.43 0.43 -17.31
C GLU A 206 -12.48 1.39 -18.49
N ARG A 207 -12.68 2.69 -18.21
CA ARG A 207 -12.59 3.75 -19.23
C ARG A 207 -11.19 3.85 -19.82
N LEU A 208 -10.14 3.81 -18.99
CA LEU A 208 -8.75 3.88 -19.45
C LEU A 208 -8.35 2.66 -20.29
N ALA A 209 -8.80 1.47 -19.92
CA ALA A 209 -8.58 0.25 -20.69
C ALA A 209 -9.27 0.32 -22.06
N THR A 210 -10.54 0.73 -22.09
CA THR A 210 -11.28 0.93 -23.36
C THR A 210 -10.60 1.97 -24.26
N GLU A 211 -10.11 3.07 -23.69
CA GLU A 211 -9.39 4.09 -24.46
C GLU A 211 -8.04 3.58 -25.00
N ALA A 212 -7.29 2.83 -24.18
CA ALA A 212 -6.07 2.15 -24.63
C ALA A 212 -6.37 1.18 -25.78
N GLU A 213 -7.39 0.34 -25.65
CA GLU A 213 -7.80 -0.60 -26.70
C GLU A 213 -8.13 0.12 -28.03
N ALA A 214 -8.85 1.24 -27.97
CA ALA A 214 -9.15 2.05 -29.16
C ALA A 214 -7.90 2.66 -29.83
N LEU A 215 -6.84 2.92 -29.06
CA LEU A 215 -5.57 3.46 -29.55
C LEU A 215 -4.58 2.38 -30.02
N SER A 216 -4.86 1.11 -29.77
CA SER A 216 -3.94 -0.02 -30.03
C SER A 216 -3.53 -0.16 -31.50
N THR A 217 -4.40 0.24 -32.43
CA THR A 217 -4.17 0.15 -33.88
C THR A 217 -3.82 1.50 -34.52
N SER A 218 -3.57 2.55 -33.73
CA SER A 218 -3.21 3.86 -34.25
C SER A 218 -1.81 3.84 -34.87
N THR A 219 -1.64 4.49 -36.03
CA THR A 219 -0.35 4.72 -36.68
C THR A 219 0.23 6.11 -36.39
N GLU A 220 -0.48 6.94 -35.61
CA GLU A 220 -0.02 8.26 -35.16
C GLU A 220 0.98 8.09 -34.00
N TRP A 221 2.17 7.58 -34.30
CA TRP A 221 3.13 7.06 -33.31
C TRP A 221 3.48 8.05 -32.19
N GLY A 222 3.73 9.31 -32.54
CA GLY A 222 4.14 10.35 -31.58
C GLY A 222 3.01 10.73 -30.62
N PRO A 223 1.88 11.25 -31.13
CA PRO A 223 0.73 11.61 -30.31
C PRO A 223 0.18 10.45 -29.47
N THR A 224 0.03 9.26 -30.08
CA THR A 224 -0.51 8.09 -29.38
C THR A 224 0.44 7.58 -28.28
N ALA A 225 1.76 7.59 -28.48
CA ALA A 225 2.71 7.26 -27.42
C ALA A 225 2.66 8.26 -26.25
N GLY A 226 2.44 9.55 -26.54
CA GLY A 226 2.15 10.57 -25.54
C GLY A 226 0.90 10.24 -24.74
N ARG A 227 -0.18 9.87 -25.43
CA ARG A 227 -1.46 9.52 -24.80
C ARG A 227 -1.34 8.29 -23.90
N TYR A 228 -0.63 7.24 -24.32
CA TYR A 228 -0.38 6.06 -23.47
C TYR A 228 0.38 6.41 -22.18
N ARG A 229 1.28 7.40 -22.20
CA ARG A 229 1.94 7.89 -20.98
C ARG A 229 0.94 8.55 -20.02
N ASP A 230 0.04 9.38 -20.54
CA ASP A 230 -1.01 10.01 -19.75
C ASP A 230 -1.98 8.96 -19.18
N LEU A 231 -2.42 7.99 -19.99
CA LEU A 231 -3.29 6.91 -19.55
C LEU A 231 -2.65 6.10 -18.42
N MET A 232 -1.35 5.81 -18.49
CA MET A 232 -0.62 5.11 -17.42
C MET A 232 -0.50 5.95 -16.14
N ARG A 233 -0.34 7.27 -16.26
CA ARG A 233 -0.38 8.19 -15.10
C ARG A 233 -1.75 8.15 -14.45
N ASP A 234 -2.81 8.29 -15.24
CA ASP A 234 -4.18 8.32 -14.76
C ASP A 234 -4.58 6.95 -14.16
N TRP A 235 -4.07 5.85 -14.71
CA TRP A 235 -4.23 4.50 -14.17
C TRP A 235 -3.65 4.36 -12.76
N LYS A 236 -2.44 4.90 -12.53
CA LYS A 236 -1.81 4.90 -11.21
C LYS A 236 -2.56 5.81 -10.24
N ALA A 237 -3.05 6.96 -10.72
CA ALA A 237 -3.81 7.92 -9.92
C ALA A 237 -5.19 7.39 -9.46
N ALA A 238 -5.83 6.54 -10.27
CA ALA A 238 -7.14 5.94 -9.95
C ALA A 238 -7.12 5.05 -8.68
N GLY A 239 -5.96 4.51 -8.30
CA GLY A 239 -5.83 3.60 -7.17
C GLY A 239 -6.30 2.17 -7.48
N PRO A 240 -6.44 1.30 -6.45
CA PRO A 240 -6.80 -0.10 -6.66
C PRO A 240 -8.31 -0.30 -6.82
N ALA A 241 -8.71 -1.08 -7.83
CA ALA A 241 -10.05 -1.63 -7.96
C ALA A 241 -10.20 -2.95 -7.17
N PRO A 242 -11.38 -3.60 -7.14
CA PRO A 242 -11.51 -4.95 -6.62
C PRO A 242 -10.53 -5.89 -7.33
N ARG A 243 -9.80 -6.70 -6.56
CA ARG A 243 -8.60 -7.43 -7.02
C ARG A 243 -8.80 -8.16 -8.35
N ASP A 244 -9.84 -8.97 -8.46
CA ASP A 244 -10.08 -9.80 -9.64
C ASP A 244 -10.35 -8.96 -10.89
N ILE A 245 -11.04 -7.83 -10.72
CA ILE A 245 -11.33 -6.88 -11.80
C ILE A 245 -10.08 -6.06 -12.16
N ASP A 246 -9.28 -5.66 -11.16
CA ASP A 246 -8.04 -4.91 -11.39
C ASP A 246 -7.06 -5.70 -12.26
N ASP A 247 -6.91 -7.00 -11.97
CA ASP A 247 -6.05 -7.90 -12.72
C ASP A 247 -6.53 -8.09 -14.17
N GLU A 248 -7.84 -8.20 -14.38
CA GLU A 248 -8.44 -8.30 -15.73
C GLU A 248 -8.22 -7.01 -16.53
N LEU A 249 -8.59 -5.86 -15.96
CA LEU A 249 -8.45 -4.57 -16.62
C LEU A 249 -6.99 -4.26 -16.92
N TRP A 250 -6.07 -4.64 -16.03
CA TRP A 250 -4.64 -4.44 -16.24
C TRP A 250 -4.12 -5.25 -17.43
N LYS A 251 -4.53 -6.51 -17.56
CA LYS A 251 -4.17 -7.34 -18.72
C LYS A 251 -4.68 -6.74 -20.03
N ARG A 252 -5.92 -6.21 -20.04
CA ARG A 252 -6.50 -5.52 -21.20
C ARG A 252 -5.70 -4.27 -21.57
N PHE A 253 -5.48 -3.38 -20.60
CA PHE A 253 -4.70 -2.15 -20.78
C PHE A 253 -3.29 -2.44 -21.31
N ARG A 254 -2.60 -3.43 -20.72
CA ARG A 254 -1.25 -3.79 -21.11
C ARG A 254 -1.20 -4.47 -22.47
N GLY A 255 -2.15 -5.35 -22.78
CA GLY A 255 -2.26 -5.97 -24.10
C GLY A 255 -2.44 -4.93 -25.20
N ALA A 256 -3.27 -3.91 -24.99
CA ALA A 256 -3.43 -2.80 -25.93
C ALA A 256 -2.15 -1.97 -26.11
N GLN A 257 -1.47 -1.67 -25.00
CA GLN A 257 -0.17 -0.99 -25.00
C GLN A 257 0.89 -1.78 -25.78
N ASP A 258 1.03 -3.07 -25.48
CA ASP A 258 2.01 -3.95 -26.12
C ASP A 258 1.73 -4.10 -27.62
N ALA A 259 0.45 -4.16 -28.03
CA ALA A 259 0.07 -4.19 -29.44
C ALA A 259 0.51 -2.92 -30.19
N PHE A 260 0.25 -1.73 -29.63
CA PHE A 260 0.64 -0.47 -30.24
C PHE A 260 2.17 -0.32 -30.35
N PHE A 261 2.90 -0.54 -29.25
CA PHE A 261 4.36 -0.40 -29.27
C PHE A 261 5.03 -1.48 -30.12
N GLY A 262 4.50 -2.71 -30.14
CA GLY A 262 4.95 -3.76 -31.05
C GLY A 262 4.77 -3.39 -32.52
N ALA A 263 3.61 -2.81 -32.89
CA ALA A 263 3.36 -2.33 -34.25
C ALA A 263 4.29 -1.16 -34.64
N ARG A 264 4.53 -0.23 -33.72
CA ARG A 264 5.47 0.88 -33.91
C ARG A 264 6.90 0.38 -34.13
N ASP A 265 7.34 -0.56 -33.31
CA ASP A 265 8.70 -1.10 -33.39
C ASP A 265 8.89 -1.89 -34.68
N ALA A 266 7.88 -2.65 -35.12
CA ALA A 266 7.88 -3.31 -36.42
C ALA A 266 7.97 -2.31 -37.58
N ALA A 267 7.21 -1.20 -37.53
CA ALA A 267 7.25 -0.17 -38.56
C ALA A 267 8.62 0.54 -38.62
N ASN A 268 9.24 0.82 -37.47
CA ASN A 268 10.59 1.39 -37.43
C ASN A 268 11.63 0.39 -37.96
N ALA A 269 11.51 -0.89 -37.61
CA ALA A 269 12.43 -1.91 -38.09
C ALA A 269 12.39 -2.06 -39.62
N GLU A 270 11.22 -1.87 -40.24
CA GLU A 270 11.09 -1.88 -41.70
C GLU A 270 11.72 -0.65 -42.35
N LEU A 271 11.53 0.54 -41.77
CA LEU A 271 12.23 1.75 -42.19
C LEU A 271 13.76 1.63 -42.06
N ASP A 272 14.24 1.02 -40.97
CA ASP A 272 15.67 0.81 -40.77
C ASP A 272 16.26 -0.14 -41.83
N LYS A 273 15.52 -1.17 -42.25
CA LYS A 273 15.94 -2.03 -43.39
C LYS A 273 15.95 -1.27 -44.70
N GLU A 274 14.93 -0.46 -44.98
CA GLU A 274 14.88 0.39 -46.18
C GLU A 274 16.09 1.32 -46.22
N PHE A 275 16.39 1.98 -45.10
CA PHE A 275 17.55 2.85 -44.99
C PHE A 275 18.85 2.08 -45.17
N ALA A 276 19.00 0.90 -44.57
CA ALA A 276 20.20 0.06 -44.77
C ALA A 276 20.41 -0.29 -46.25
N ALA A 277 19.37 -0.70 -46.96
CA ALA A 277 19.42 -0.98 -48.39
C ALA A 277 19.80 0.27 -49.22
N ASN A 278 19.19 1.41 -48.92
CA ASN A 278 19.55 2.69 -49.55
C ASN A 278 21.03 3.04 -49.32
N ALA A 279 21.56 2.70 -48.14
CA ALA A 279 22.94 2.98 -47.80
C ALA A 279 23.93 2.07 -48.56
N GLU A 280 23.56 0.84 -48.90
CA GLU A 280 24.33 -0.02 -49.81
C GLU A 280 24.37 0.58 -51.23
N VAL A 281 23.22 1.01 -51.77
CA VAL A 281 23.15 1.68 -53.08
C VAL A 281 24.04 2.94 -53.10
N LYS A 282 24.00 3.74 -52.03
CA LYS A 282 24.87 4.92 -51.89
C LYS A 282 26.35 4.57 -51.80
N GLU A 283 26.72 3.45 -51.19
CA GLU A 283 28.12 2.97 -51.21
C GLU A 283 28.58 2.62 -52.62
N GLU A 284 27.75 1.95 -53.41
CA GLU A 284 28.06 1.62 -54.81
C GLU A 284 28.27 2.89 -55.64
N ILE A 285 27.38 3.88 -55.49
CA ILE A 285 27.50 5.19 -56.15
C ILE A 285 28.78 5.90 -55.72
N LEU A 286 29.18 5.84 -54.44
CA LEU A 286 30.44 6.42 -53.98
C LEU A 286 31.66 5.76 -54.63
N LEU A 287 31.66 4.44 -54.79
CA LEU A 287 32.74 3.74 -55.48
C LEU A 287 32.84 4.15 -56.96
N GLU A 288 31.72 4.46 -57.61
CA GLU A 288 31.70 5.06 -58.95
C GLU A 288 32.23 6.51 -58.94
N ALA A 289 31.78 7.33 -57.99
CA ALA A 289 32.17 8.74 -57.88
C ALA A 289 33.66 8.91 -57.54
N GLU A 290 34.19 8.09 -56.64
CA GLU A 290 35.60 8.13 -56.23
C GLU A 290 36.55 7.81 -57.40
N LYS A 291 36.11 7.06 -58.43
CA LYS A 291 36.88 6.80 -59.66
C LYS A 291 36.99 8.01 -60.58
N LEU A 292 36.17 9.05 -60.38
CA LEU A 292 36.29 10.31 -61.13
C LEU A 292 37.53 11.12 -60.68
N VAL A 293 38.18 10.70 -59.59
CA VAL A 293 39.40 11.31 -59.05
C VAL A 293 40.56 10.32 -59.18
N PRO A 294 41.73 10.71 -59.74
CA PRO A 294 42.09 12.05 -60.23
C PRO A 294 41.37 12.44 -61.53
N VAL A 295 41.01 13.73 -61.65
CA VAL A 295 40.27 14.25 -62.81
C VAL A 295 41.19 14.39 -64.02
N THR A 296 40.96 13.59 -65.05
CA THR A 296 41.71 13.65 -66.33
C THR A 296 40.99 14.43 -67.42
N ASP A 297 39.66 14.41 -67.43
CA ASP A 297 38.78 15.17 -68.33
C ASP A 297 37.69 15.82 -67.48
N LEU A 298 37.73 17.15 -67.37
CA LEU A 298 36.84 17.90 -66.50
C LEU A 298 35.38 17.85 -66.98
N ASP A 299 35.13 17.97 -68.28
CA ASP A 299 33.77 18.01 -68.82
C ASP A 299 33.09 16.65 -68.70
N ALA A 300 33.83 15.57 -68.96
CA ALA A 300 33.36 14.21 -68.75
C ALA A 300 33.11 13.92 -67.26
N ALA A 301 34.03 14.31 -66.37
CA ALA A 301 33.89 14.12 -64.93
C ALA A 301 32.68 14.87 -64.37
N LYS A 302 32.43 16.11 -64.82
CA LYS A 302 31.24 16.89 -64.40
C LYS A 302 29.93 16.27 -64.86
N ARG A 303 29.87 15.72 -66.08
CA ARG A 303 28.67 15.03 -66.57
C ARG A 303 28.42 13.75 -65.78
N ALA A 304 29.45 12.93 -65.59
CA ALA A 304 29.36 11.70 -64.81
C ALA A 304 28.98 11.97 -63.34
N PHE A 305 29.57 13.00 -62.72
CA PHE A 305 29.24 13.36 -61.34
C PHE A 305 27.80 13.84 -61.19
N ARG A 306 27.24 14.59 -62.16
CA ARG A 306 25.82 14.99 -62.13
C ARG A 306 24.88 13.79 -62.16
N ASP A 307 25.14 12.81 -63.03
CA ASP A 307 24.35 11.57 -63.09
C ASP A 307 24.41 10.78 -61.77
N LEU A 308 25.61 10.69 -61.17
CA LEU A 308 25.80 10.05 -59.88
C LEU A 308 25.12 10.81 -58.73
N ALA A 309 25.11 12.15 -58.77
CA ALA A 309 24.40 12.98 -57.80
C ALA A 309 22.88 12.80 -57.91
N ASP A 310 22.34 12.72 -59.12
CA ASP A 310 20.91 12.45 -59.34
C ASP A 310 20.54 11.04 -58.82
N ARG A 311 21.36 10.02 -59.10
CA ARG A 311 21.19 8.65 -58.53
C ARG A 311 21.32 8.63 -57.01
N TRP A 312 22.21 9.43 -56.45
CA TRP A 312 22.42 9.55 -55.00
C TRP A 312 21.22 10.13 -54.28
N ASP A 313 20.61 11.16 -54.86
CA ASP A 313 19.41 11.78 -54.31
C ASP A 313 18.21 10.85 -54.47
N ALA A 314 18.10 10.15 -55.60
CA ALA A 314 17.06 9.15 -55.85
C ALA A 314 17.13 7.94 -54.90
N ALA A 315 18.33 7.55 -54.44
CA ALA A 315 18.53 6.46 -53.48
C ALA A 315 17.95 6.75 -52.08
N GLY A 316 17.56 8.00 -51.77
CA GLY A 316 16.79 8.31 -50.57
C GLY A 316 17.62 8.41 -49.28
N LYS A 317 17.01 8.08 -48.14
CA LYS A 317 17.59 8.25 -46.80
C LYS A 317 18.37 7.02 -46.36
N VAL A 318 19.38 7.25 -45.52
CA VAL A 318 20.29 6.23 -44.97
C VAL A 318 20.26 6.26 -43.44
N PRO A 319 20.78 5.21 -42.76
CA PRO A 319 20.88 5.17 -41.32
C PRO A 319 21.68 6.37 -40.80
N ARG A 320 21.24 6.94 -39.68
CA ARG A 320 21.77 8.20 -39.13
C ARG A 320 23.26 8.14 -38.82
N ASP A 321 23.75 6.98 -38.40
CA ASP A 321 25.15 6.71 -38.11
C ASP A 321 26.01 6.68 -39.38
N ARG A 322 25.46 6.22 -40.51
CA ARG A 322 26.14 6.18 -41.81
C ARG A 322 26.04 7.48 -42.61
N MET A 323 25.00 8.28 -42.36
CA MET A 323 24.72 9.52 -43.09
C MET A 323 25.94 10.45 -43.22
N LYS A 324 26.61 10.75 -42.09
CA LYS A 324 27.73 11.70 -42.07
C LYS A 324 28.94 11.22 -42.88
N ASP A 325 29.24 9.92 -42.83
CA ASP A 325 30.37 9.34 -43.58
C ASP A 325 30.10 9.38 -45.08
N LEU A 326 28.93 8.86 -45.48
CA LEU A 326 28.48 8.80 -46.86
C LEU A 326 28.44 10.20 -47.51
N GLU A 327 27.82 11.18 -46.85
CA GLU A 327 27.79 12.57 -47.33
C GLU A 327 29.19 13.19 -47.38
N GLY A 328 30.05 12.90 -46.41
CA GLY A 328 31.42 13.40 -46.35
C GLY A 328 32.26 12.93 -47.54
N ARG A 329 32.15 11.65 -47.92
CA ARG A 329 32.85 11.07 -49.06
C ARG A 329 32.38 11.67 -50.39
N MET A 330 31.06 11.77 -50.60
CA MET A 330 30.50 12.36 -51.81
C MET A 330 30.95 13.83 -51.97
N ARG A 331 30.88 14.60 -50.88
CA ARG A 331 31.32 16.00 -50.85
C ARG A 331 32.81 16.16 -51.15
N LYS A 332 33.66 15.20 -50.75
CA LYS A 332 35.10 15.23 -51.07
C LYS A 332 35.36 15.06 -52.56
N VAL A 333 34.63 14.17 -53.23
CA VAL A 333 34.69 14.01 -54.69
C VAL A 333 34.25 15.31 -55.37
N GLU A 334 33.10 15.86 -54.96
CA GLU A 334 32.58 17.14 -55.47
C GLU A 334 33.61 18.27 -55.34
N GLN A 335 34.19 18.44 -54.15
CA GLN A 335 35.19 19.48 -53.89
C GLN A 335 36.44 19.30 -54.74
N THR A 336 36.85 18.05 -55.01
CA THR A 336 38.02 17.78 -55.84
C THR A 336 37.76 18.17 -57.29
N ILE A 337 36.61 17.79 -57.85
CA ILE A 337 36.19 18.18 -59.21
C ILE A 337 36.09 19.71 -59.31
N ARG A 338 35.47 20.35 -58.32
CA ARG A 338 35.33 21.82 -58.26
C ARG A 338 36.69 22.52 -58.16
N SER A 339 37.63 22.00 -57.37
CA SER A 339 38.98 22.57 -57.27
C SER A 339 39.72 22.50 -58.61
N VAL A 340 39.58 21.41 -59.36
CA VAL A 340 40.18 21.29 -60.70
C VAL A 340 39.54 22.25 -61.69
N GLU A 341 38.21 22.44 -61.62
CA GLU A 341 37.50 23.46 -62.40
C GLU A 341 37.98 24.87 -62.07
N ASP A 342 38.06 25.22 -60.79
CA ASP A 342 38.53 26.54 -60.33
C ASP A 342 39.98 26.78 -60.78
N ASP A 343 40.84 25.77 -60.75
CA ASP A 343 42.23 25.87 -61.21
C ASP A 343 42.34 25.97 -62.74
N GLN A 344 41.51 25.26 -63.51
CA GLN A 344 41.44 25.41 -64.96
C GLN A 344 40.95 26.82 -65.33
N TRP A 345 39.88 27.30 -64.69
CA TRP A 345 39.34 28.63 -64.91
C TRP A 345 40.34 29.75 -64.56
N LYS A 346 41.10 29.61 -63.47
CA LYS A 346 42.16 30.56 -63.10
C LYS A 346 43.30 30.63 -64.12
N ARG A 347 43.63 29.49 -64.77
CA ARG A 347 44.65 29.44 -65.83
C ARG A 347 44.13 30.09 -67.10
N SER A 348 42.89 29.81 -67.48
CA SER A 348 42.23 30.38 -68.65
C SER A 348 41.47 31.68 -68.34
N ASP A 349 41.88 32.45 -67.32
CA ASP A 349 41.16 33.65 -66.85
C ASP A 349 41.19 34.72 -67.97
N PRO A 350 40.05 35.00 -68.62
CA PRO A 350 40.02 35.86 -69.80
C PRO A 350 40.48 37.27 -69.52
N GLU A 351 40.28 37.78 -68.29
CA GLU A 351 40.75 39.12 -67.93
C GLU A 351 42.28 39.15 -67.76
N LYS A 352 42.89 38.07 -67.29
CA LYS A 352 44.35 38.01 -67.14
C LYS A 352 45.05 37.80 -68.47
N SER A 353 44.50 36.93 -69.33
CA SER A 353 44.95 36.81 -70.72
C SER A 353 44.83 38.15 -71.44
N ALA A 354 43.66 38.82 -71.38
CA ALA A 354 43.47 40.11 -72.04
C ALA A 354 44.37 41.23 -71.50
N ARG A 355 44.64 41.26 -70.19
CA ARG A 355 45.60 42.21 -69.60
C ARG A 355 47.03 41.91 -70.00
N ALA A 356 47.42 40.63 -70.07
CA ALA A 356 48.73 40.22 -70.56
C ALA A 356 48.91 40.62 -72.03
N ASP A 357 47.90 40.35 -72.87
CA ASP A 357 47.88 40.72 -74.30
C ASP A 357 47.92 42.25 -74.52
N ASP A 358 47.21 43.03 -73.70
CA ASP A 358 47.23 44.50 -73.73
C ASP A 358 48.60 45.06 -73.32
N ILE A 359 49.26 44.47 -72.32
CA ILE A 359 50.62 44.85 -71.91
C ILE A 359 51.62 44.54 -73.02
N VAL A 360 51.55 43.36 -73.64
CA VAL A 360 52.38 42.97 -74.78
C VAL A 360 52.17 43.95 -75.95
N SER A 361 50.92 44.25 -76.30
CA SER A 361 50.56 45.18 -77.38
C SER A 361 51.09 46.61 -77.14
N LYS A 362 51.01 47.11 -75.90
CA LYS A 362 51.54 48.43 -75.52
C LYS A 362 53.08 48.48 -75.59
N LEU A 363 53.75 47.40 -75.19
CA LEU A 363 55.21 47.31 -75.28
C LEU A 363 55.68 47.26 -76.74
N GLU A 364 55.00 46.52 -77.60
CA GLU A 364 55.28 46.48 -79.05
C GLU A 364 55.09 47.86 -79.70
N ALA A 365 53.98 48.54 -79.41
CA ALA A 365 53.73 49.90 -79.89
C ALA A 365 54.81 50.89 -79.39
N GLY A 366 55.20 50.77 -78.13
CA GLY A 366 56.25 51.60 -77.52
C GLY A 366 57.65 51.33 -78.10
N ILE A 367 57.96 50.11 -78.51
CA ILE A 367 59.20 49.75 -79.21
C ILE A 367 59.18 50.31 -80.64
N ALA A 368 58.06 50.19 -81.35
CA ALA A 368 57.92 50.73 -82.70
C ALA A 368 58.08 52.27 -82.73
N GLU A 369 57.54 52.97 -81.72
CA GLU A 369 57.72 54.42 -81.57
C GLU A 369 59.19 54.78 -81.24
N GLU A 370 59.84 54.02 -80.36
CA GLU A 370 61.26 54.20 -80.02
C GLU A 370 62.16 53.97 -81.25
N GLN A 371 61.84 52.94 -82.04
CA GLN A 371 62.54 52.62 -83.29
C GLN A 371 62.39 53.76 -84.30
N GLY A 372 61.17 54.30 -84.48
CA GLY A 372 60.95 55.45 -85.35
C GLY A 372 61.69 56.72 -84.89
N LYS A 373 61.88 56.90 -83.57
CA LYS A 373 62.72 57.98 -83.02
C LYS A 373 64.21 57.72 -83.26
N LEU A 374 64.65 56.47 -83.13
CA LEU A 374 66.02 56.04 -83.39
C LEU A 374 66.39 56.30 -84.85
N ASP A 375 65.53 55.94 -85.80
CA ASP A 375 65.75 56.14 -87.22
C ASP A 375 65.86 57.64 -87.57
N LYS A 376 65.02 58.49 -86.95
CA LYS A 376 65.12 59.95 -87.09
C LYS A 376 66.39 60.54 -86.46
N ALA A 377 66.81 60.04 -85.30
CA ALA A 377 68.05 60.46 -84.65
C ALA A 377 69.29 60.06 -85.47
N LYS A 378 69.27 58.87 -86.08
CA LYS A 378 70.30 58.40 -87.04
C LYS A 378 70.34 59.30 -88.29
N ALA A 379 69.19 59.68 -88.83
CA ALA A 379 69.11 60.59 -89.97
C ALA A 379 69.59 62.02 -89.66
N ALA A 380 69.47 62.47 -88.40
CA ALA A 380 69.90 63.78 -87.94
C ALA A 380 71.37 63.85 -87.47
N GLY A 381 72.07 62.71 -87.37
CA GLY A 381 73.47 62.64 -86.94
C GLY A 381 73.72 62.94 -85.45
N ASP A 382 72.72 62.72 -84.58
CA ASP A 382 72.84 62.94 -83.12
C ASP A 382 73.28 61.65 -82.41
N ASP A 383 74.58 61.37 -82.42
CA ASP A 383 75.18 60.13 -81.88
C ASP A 383 74.85 59.89 -80.40
N LYS A 384 74.70 60.96 -79.61
CA LYS A 384 74.34 60.85 -78.19
C LYS A 384 72.89 60.38 -78.04
N ARG A 385 71.99 60.89 -78.88
CA ARG A 385 70.58 60.50 -78.86
C ARG A 385 70.36 59.09 -79.42
N VAL A 386 71.16 58.69 -80.43
CA VAL A 386 71.16 57.32 -80.98
C VAL A 386 71.48 56.29 -79.88
N LYS A 387 72.60 56.46 -79.17
CA LYS A 387 73.00 55.51 -78.13
C LYS A 387 71.97 55.37 -77.00
N GLN A 388 71.39 56.49 -76.57
CA GLN A 388 70.32 56.47 -75.56
C GLN A 388 69.07 55.73 -76.01
N LEU A 389 68.67 55.89 -77.28
CA LEU A 389 67.51 55.21 -77.84
C LEU A 389 67.79 53.71 -78.06
N GLU A 390 69.02 53.33 -78.42
CA GLU A 390 69.43 51.91 -78.53
C GLU A 390 69.39 51.20 -77.16
N ASP A 391 69.92 51.81 -76.11
CA ASP A 391 69.86 51.26 -74.74
C ASP A 391 68.40 51.17 -74.24
N SER A 392 67.59 52.18 -74.52
CA SER A 392 66.15 52.18 -74.17
C SER A 392 65.39 51.09 -74.92
N LEU A 393 65.67 50.89 -76.20
CA LEU A 393 65.04 49.88 -77.04
C LEU A 393 65.44 48.46 -76.60
N ALA A 394 66.72 48.24 -76.27
CA ALA A 394 67.19 46.98 -75.71
C ALA A 394 66.49 46.64 -74.38
N ASN A 395 66.32 47.62 -73.49
CA ASN A 395 65.57 47.44 -72.24
C ASN A 395 64.10 47.11 -72.51
N LYS A 396 63.42 47.85 -73.40
CA LYS A 396 62.02 47.58 -73.76
C LYS A 396 61.84 46.21 -74.41
N GLN A 397 62.79 45.78 -75.24
CA GLN A 397 62.77 44.45 -75.85
C GLN A 397 62.91 43.35 -74.79
N ALA A 398 63.81 43.50 -73.81
CA ALA A 398 63.93 42.56 -72.70
C ALA A 398 62.65 42.49 -71.84
N PHE A 399 61.96 43.63 -71.64
CA PHE A 399 60.65 43.66 -70.98
C PHE A 399 59.55 42.99 -71.80
N LEU A 400 59.53 43.17 -73.13
CA LEU A 400 58.60 42.49 -74.02
C LEU A 400 58.77 40.97 -73.98
N ASP A 401 60.02 40.49 -74.01
CA ASP A 401 60.31 39.06 -73.96
C ASP A 401 59.87 38.43 -72.62
N MET A 402 60.07 39.14 -71.50
CA MET A 402 59.54 38.73 -70.19
C MET A 402 58.00 38.74 -70.15
N ALA A 403 57.36 39.76 -70.73
CA ALA A 403 55.90 39.87 -70.77
C ALA A 403 55.26 38.78 -71.64
N ARG A 404 55.86 38.42 -72.77
CA ARG A 404 55.40 37.31 -73.63
C ARG A 404 55.50 35.97 -72.92
N LYS A 405 56.61 35.72 -72.22
CA LYS A 405 56.78 34.50 -71.42
C LYS A 405 55.74 34.40 -70.29
N ALA A 406 55.43 35.52 -69.65
CA ALA A 406 54.37 35.57 -68.64
C ALA A 406 52.97 35.38 -69.26
N ALA A 407 52.73 35.86 -70.48
CA ALA A 407 51.47 35.65 -71.20
C ALA A 407 51.27 34.18 -71.63
N GLU A 408 52.34 33.49 -72.02
CA GLU A 408 52.33 32.05 -72.32
C GLU A 408 51.92 31.19 -71.11
N ASP A 409 52.18 31.65 -69.88
CA ASP A 409 51.76 30.96 -68.65
C ASP A 409 50.25 31.11 -68.35
N PHE A 410 49.53 32.01 -69.06
CA PHE A 410 48.09 32.28 -68.90
C PHE A 410 47.24 31.90 -70.12
N SER A 411 47.84 31.27 -71.14
CA SER A 411 47.15 30.68 -72.30
C SER A 411 47.04 29.16 -72.15
#